data_AF-A0AB33T1W9-F1
#
_entry.id   AF-A0AB33T1W9-F1
#
_cell.length_a   1.000
_cell.length_b   1.000
_cell.length_c   1.000
_cell.angle_alpha   90.00
_cell.angle_beta   90.00
_cell.angle_gamma   90.00
#
_symmetry.space_group_name_H-M   'P 1'
#
loop_
_entity.id
_entity.type
_entity.pdbx_description
1 polymer ?
#
loop_
_entity_poly.entity_id
_entity_poly.type
_entity_poly.pdbx_seq_one_letter_code
_entity_poly.pdbx_strand_id
1 'polypeptide(L)'
;MSGASAEDFARVSDAIEALLAAVRPDQWDAATPCEEWNLRQLADHLVEVNYSLAGRFGGRSSGTADDPVAAYRLSAQALRDALALPGVLDQTYPGPFAHTTGANQLQVRMADLLTHGWDLARATGASPDLPVDLTENALGFVQKLAGAFARSGKFGAPQTVAEDAPALDRLAAMTGRVV
;
A
#
# COMPACT_ATOMS: atom_id res chain seq x y z
N MET A 1 7.35 -19.18 6.16
CA MET A 1 7.21 -17.74 5.83
C MET A 1 6.54 -17.09 7.02
N SER A 2 7.21 -16.15 7.68
CA SER A 2 6.57 -15.33 8.71
C SER A 2 5.39 -14.57 8.08
N GLY A 3 4.25 -14.50 8.76
CA GLY A 3 3.14 -13.64 8.33
C GLY A 3 3.53 -12.15 8.41
N ALA A 4 2.72 -11.26 7.83
CA ALA A 4 2.93 -9.82 7.99
C ALA A 4 2.88 -9.47 9.48
N SER A 5 3.81 -8.63 9.93
CA SER A 5 3.83 -8.12 11.30
C SER A 5 3.53 -6.62 11.36
N ALA A 6 3.20 -6.13 12.56
CA ALA A 6 3.06 -4.69 12.79
C ALA A 6 4.39 -3.93 12.56
N GLU A 7 5.53 -4.60 12.77
CA GLU A 7 6.86 -4.05 12.50
C GLU A 7 7.11 -3.90 11.00
N ASP A 8 6.75 -4.90 10.19
CA ASP A 8 6.84 -4.81 8.73
C ASP A 8 5.95 -3.68 8.19
N PHE A 9 4.74 -3.56 8.72
CA PHE A 9 3.85 -2.45 8.37
C PHE A 9 4.46 -1.09 8.71
N ALA A 10 5.09 -0.94 9.88
CA ALA A 10 5.77 0.30 10.26
C ALA A 10 6.88 0.65 9.25
N ARG A 11 7.74 -0.32 8.90
CA ARG A 11 8.83 -0.11 7.92
C ARG A 11 8.32 0.36 6.55
N VAL A 12 7.26 -0.27 6.03
CA VAL A 12 6.66 0.15 4.75
C VAL A 12 5.98 1.50 4.89
N SER A 13 5.20 1.72 5.97
CA SER A 13 4.46 2.94 6.18
C SER A 13 5.37 4.16 6.32
N ASP A 14 6.50 4.01 7.01
CA ASP A 14 7.45 5.11 7.22
C ASP A 14 8.17 5.48 5.92
N ALA A 15 8.48 4.51 5.06
CA ALA A 15 9.03 4.76 3.72
C ALA A 15 8.03 5.50 2.81
N ILE A 16 6.74 5.17 2.91
CA ILE A 16 5.68 5.88 2.18
C ILE A 16 5.48 7.30 2.71
N GLU A 17 5.53 7.51 4.02
CA GLU A 17 5.50 8.85 4.60
C GLU A 17 6.66 9.70 4.08
N ALA A 18 7.87 9.13 3.98
CA ALA A 18 9.04 9.82 3.42
C ALA A 18 8.86 10.21 1.95
N LEU A 19 8.27 9.34 1.12
CA LEU A 19 7.93 9.65 -0.27
C LEU A 19 6.88 10.77 -0.37
N LEU A 20 5.83 10.73 0.46
CA LEU A 20 4.81 11.79 0.51
C LEU A 20 5.40 13.13 0.97
N ALA A 21 6.31 13.10 1.95
CA ALA A 21 7.00 14.30 2.43
C ALA A 21 7.94 14.92 1.38
N ALA A 22 8.38 14.14 0.38
CA ALA A 22 9.20 14.63 -0.72
C ALA A 22 8.37 15.25 -1.87
N VAL A 23 7.04 15.11 -1.87
CA VAL A 23 6.16 15.73 -2.86
C VAL A 23 6.19 17.25 -2.69
N ARG A 24 6.62 17.97 -3.73
CA ARG A 24 6.63 19.43 -3.70
C ARG A 24 5.20 19.98 -3.80
N PRO A 25 4.92 21.17 -3.23
CA PRO A 25 3.57 21.75 -3.28
C PRO A 25 2.97 21.89 -4.69
N ASP A 26 3.79 22.09 -5.72
CA ASP A 26 3.38 22.23 -7.12
C ASP A 26 3.10 20.90 -7.83
N GLN A 27 3.39 19.75 -7.20
CA GLN A 27 3.24 18.42 -7.79
C GLN A 27 1.92 17.74 -7.44
N TRP A 28 1.16 18.21 -6.45
CA TRP A 28 -0.01 17.48 -5.94
C TRP A 28 -1.10 17.20 -6.99
N ASP A 29 -1.17 18.01 -8.04
CA ASP A 29 -2.13 17.83 -9.15
C ASP A 29 -1.53 17.04 -10.33
N ALA A 30 -0.26 16.61 -10.26
CA ALA A 30 0.39 15.83 -11.30
C ALA A 30 -0.21 14.42 -11.39
N ALA A 31 -0.33 13.92 -12.61
CA ALA A 31 -0.77 12.56 -12.89
C ALA A 31 0.18 11.51 -12.28
N THR A 32 -0.39 10.37 -11.89
CA THR A 32 0.38 9.20 -11.44
C THR A 32 0.33 8.09 -12.49
N PRO A 33 1.21 7.08 -12.42
CA PRO A 33 1.06 5.88 -13.23
C PRO A 33 -0.22 5.07 -12.94
N CYS A 34 -0.87 5.31 -11.80
CA CYS A 34 -2.24 4.88 -11.56
C CYS A 34 -3.18 5.89 -12.21
N GLU A 35 -3.52 5.65 -13.48
CA GLU A 35 -4.12 6.65 -14.39
C GLU A 35 -5.41 7.33 -13.87
N GLU A 36 -6.11 6.72 -12.91
CA GLU A 36 -7.31 7.27 -12.29
C GLU A 36 -7.02 8.44 -11.33
N TRP A 37 -5.79 8.54 -10.83
CA TRP A 37 -5.45 9.43 -9.72
C TRP A 37 -4.28 10.37 -10.03
N ASN A 38 -4.44 11.64 -9.63
CA ASN A 38 -3.30 12.52 -9.37
C ASN A 38 -2.65 12.21 -8.02
N LEU A 39 -1.52 12.85 -7.72
CA LEU A 39 -0.77 12.61 -6.48
C LEU A 39 -1.59 12.84 -5.20
N ARG A 40 -2.46 13.86 -5.19
CA ARG A 40 -3.35 14.14 -4.05
C ARG A 40 -4.36 13.02 -3.84
N GLN A 41 -5.03 12.59 -4.90
CA GLN A 41 -6.02 11.51 -4.84
C GLN A 41 -5.38 10.18 -4.43
N LEU A 42 -4.15 9.92 -4.90
CA LEU A 42 -3.40 8.75 -4.46
C LEU A 42 -3.06 8.84 -2.97
N ALA A 43 -2.64 10.00 -2.44
CA ALA A 43 -2.42 10.16 -1.01
C ALA A 43 -3.71 9.98 -0.19
N ASP A 44 -4.84 10.55 -0.65
CA ASP A 44 -6.15 10.38 -0.03
C ASP A 44 -6.59 8.91 0.01
N HIS A 45 -6.34 8.16 -1.06
CA HIS A 45 -6.57 6.72 -1.12
C HIS A 45 -5.77 5.98 -0.03
N LEU A 46 -4.48 6.31 0.11
CA LEU A 46 -3.66 5.68 1.15
C LEU A 46 -4.18 5.98 2.56
N VAL A 47 -4.68 7.19 2.81
CA VAL A 47 -5.31 7.58 4.08
C VAL A 47 -6.58 6.78 4.32
N GLU A 48 -7.47 6.69 3.32
CA GLU A 48 -8.74 5.97 3.41
C GLU A 48 -8.54 4.49 3.75
N VAL A 49 -7.62 3.82 3.04
CA VAL A 49 -7.39 2.38 3.24
C VAL A 49 -6.80 2.10 4.63
N ASN A 50 -5.92 2.96 5.15
CA ASN A 50 -5.42 2.85 6.52
C ASN A 50 -6.56 2.91 7.54
N TYR A 51 -7.41 3.93 7.45
CA TYR A 51 -8.55 4.08 8.35
C TYR A 51 -9.60 2.97 8.21
N SER A 52 -9.87 2.54 6.98
CA SER A 52 -10.79 1.42 6.69
C SER A 52 -10.32 0.12 7.35
N LEU A 53 -9.01 -0.17 7.27
CA LEU A 53 -8.45 -1.37 7.90
C LEU A 53 -8.39 -1.24 9.42
N ALA A 54 -7.98 -0.07 9.93
CA ALA A 54 -7.96 0.21 11.36
C ALA A 54 -9.36 0.04 11.98
N GLY A 55 -10.40 0.58 11.34
CA GLY A 55 -11.79 0.42 11.77
C GLY A 55 -12.27 -1.03 11.75
N ARG A 56 -11.90 -1.81 10.73
CA ARG A 56 -12.19 -3.27 10.68
C ARG A 56 -11.54 -4.03 11.83
N PHE A 57 -10.37 -3.59 12.28
CA PHE A 57 -9.65 -4.13 13.43
C PHE A 57 -10.13 -3.58 14.77
N GLY A 58 -11.17 -2.74 14.80
CA GLY A 58 -11.74 -2.16 16.03
C GLY A 58 -11.02 -0.90 16.51
N GLY A 59 -10.12 -0.34 15.71
CA GLY A 59 -9.45 0.93 15.95
C GLY A 59 -10.21 2.14 15.39
N ARG A 60 -9.52 3.29 15.37
CA ARG A 60 -10.07 4.55 14.83
C ARG A 60 -10.23 4.45 13.31
N SER A 61 -11.43 4.75 12.81
CA SER A 61 -11.81 4.59 11.39
C SER A 61 -11.87 5.90 10.59
N SER A 62 -11.49 7.02 11.17
CA SER A 62 -11.44 8.32 10.49
C SER A 62 -10.55 9.32 11.24
N GLY A 63 -10.18 10.39 10.54
CA GLY A 63 -9.49 11.55 11.07
C GLY A 63 -9.38 12.61 9.97
N THR A 64 -9.04 13.83 10.36
CA THR A 64 -8.96 14.97 9.44
C THR A 64 -7.66 15.73 9.66
N ALA A 65 -7.01 16.11 8.57
CA ALA A 65 -5.90 17.05 8.52
C ALA A 65 -5.85 17.67 7.11
N ASP A 66 -5.51 18.96 7.03
CA ASP A 66 -5.49 19.69 5.76
C ASP A 66 -4.26 19.36 4.90
N ASP A 67 -3.15 19.00 5.56
CA ASP A 67 -1.92 18.59 4.90
C ASP A 67 -1.92 17.08 4.58
N PRO A 68 -1.66 16.66 3.33
CA PRO A 68 -1.69 15.24 2.94
C PRO A 68 -0.73 14.36 3.74
N VAL A 69 0.46 14.87 4.08
CA VAL A 69 1.47 14.12 4.84
C VAL A 69 1.01 13.92 6.28
N ALA A 70 0.45 14.96 6.89
CA ALA A 70 -0.15 14.88 8.22
C ALA A 70 -1.37 13.93 8.25
N ALA A 71 -2.23 13.99 7.22
CA ALA A 71 -3.37 13.08 7.08
C ALA A 71 -2.91 11.62 6.99
N TYR A 72 -1.89 11.35 6.17
CA TYR A 72 -1.30 10.02 6.06
C TYR A 72 -0.73 9.56 7.40
N ARG A 73 0.08 10.38 8.08
CA ARG A 73 0.66 10.05 9.39
C ARG A 73 -0.40 9.69 10.43
N LEU A 74 -1.50 10.45 10.50
CA LEU A 74 -2.60 10.19 11.43
C LEU A 74 -3.33 8.87 11.14
N SER A 75 -3.51 8.54 9.86
CA SER A 75 -4.14 7.29 9.44
C SER A 75 -3.22 6.08 9.66
N ALA A 76 -1.93 6.21 9.36
CA ALA A 76 -0.92 5.19 9.62
C ALA A 76 -0.84 4.90 11.13
N GLN A 77 -0.87 5.93 11.97
CA GLN A 77 -0.93 5.75 13.41
C GLN A 77 -2.20 5.02 13.85
N ALA A 78 -3.36 5.34 13.27
CA ALA A 78 -4.62 4.65 13.59
C ALA A 78 -4.53 3.14 13.29
N LEU A 79 -3.89 2.77 12.18
CA LEU A 79 -3.66 1.37 11.83
C LEU A 79 -2.60 0.71 12.73
N ARG A 80 -1.52 1.40 13.07
CA ARG A 80 -0.54 0.90 14.06
C ARG A 80 -1.19 0.61 15.41
N ASP A 81 -2.03 1.51 15.90
CA ASP A 81 -2.76 1.34 17.16
C ASP A 81 -3.70 0.14 17.10
N ALA A 82 -4.41 -0.04 15.98
CA ALA A 82 -5.30 -1.18 15.77
C ALA A 82 -4.53 -2.51 15.68
N LEU A 83 -3.36 -2.51 15.06
CA LEU A 83 -2.47 -3.69 14.98
C LEU A 83 -1.91 -4.12 16.34
N ALA A 84 -1.88 -3.22 17.32
CA ALA A 84 -1.47 -3.53 18.69
C ALA A 84 -2.58 -4.21 19.51
N LEU A 85 -3.80 -4.33 18.98
CA LEU A 85 -4.90 -5.00 19.68
C LEU A 85 -4.64 -6.51 19.79
N PRO A 86 -4.90 -7.15 20.95
CA PRO A 86 -4.62 -8.56 21.16
C PRO A 86 -5.30 -9.48 20.14
N GLY A 87 -4.52 -10.35 19.50
CA GLY A 87 -5.02 -11.38 18.57
C GLY A 87 -5.57 -10.84 17.24
N VAL A 88 -5.38 -9.55 16.93
CA VAL A 88 -5.96 -8.91 15.74
C VAL A 88 -5.51 -9.60 14.44
N LEU A 89 -4.27 -10.07 14.37
CA LEU A 89 -3.71 -10.72 13.18
C LEU A 89 -4.23 -12.15 12.97
N ASP A 90 -4.64 -12.83 14.04
CA ASP A 90 -5.13 -14.21 14.01
C ASP A 90 -6.63 -14.29 13.71
N GLN A 91 -7.37 -13.22 13.99
CA GLN A 91 -8.80 -13.10 13.72
C GLN A 91 -9.09 -12.97 12.23
N THR A 92 -10.30 -13.36 11.82
CA THR A 92 -10.75 -13.31 10.43
C THR A 92 -11.73 -12.18 10.22
N TYR A 93 -11.55 -11.43 9.13
CA TYR A 93 -12.35 -10.26 8.80
C TYR A 93 -12.87 -10.35 7.36
N PRO A 94 -14.05 -9.76 7.06
CA PRO A 94 -14.41 -9.48 5.68
C PRO A 94 -13.41 -8.49 5.08
N GLY A 95 -12.98 -8.75 3.84
CA GLY A 95 -12.10 -7.86 3.10
C GLY A 95 -12.43 -7.79 1.62
N PRO A 96 -11.71 -6.94 0.88
CA PRO A 96 -12.03 -6.62 -0.50
C PRO A 96 -11.86 -7.79 -1.48
N PHE A 97 -11.03 -8.77 -1.16
CA PHE A 97 -10.75 -9.92 -2.02
C PHE A 97 -11.30 -11.25 -1.47
N ALA A 98 -11.34 -11.39 -0.14
CA ALA A 98 -11.81 -12.57 0.55
C ALA A 98 -12.08 -12.26 2.03
N HIS A 99 -12.88 -13.12 2.67
CA HIS A 99 -12.94 -13.22 4.12
C HIS A 99 -11.71 -13.98 4.60
N THR A 100 -10.78 -13.31 5.31
CA THR A 100 -9.44 -13.85 5.61
C THR A 100 -8.84 -13.23 6.88
N THR A 101 -7.75 -13.79 7.37
CA THR A 101 -7.09 -13.38 8.62
C THR A 101 -6.59 -11.94 8.58
N GLY A 102 -6.47 -11.28 9.73
CA GLY A 102 -5.87 -9.95 9.85
C GLY A 102 -4.46 -9.90 9.27
N ALA A 103 -3.66 -10.96 9.45
CA ALA A 103 -2.35 -11.09 8.82
C ALA A 103 -2.40 -11.04 7.29
N ASN A 104 -3.39 -11.69 6.66
CA ASN A 104 -3.56 -11.64 5.20
C ASN A 104 -4.11 -10.29 4.73
N GLN A 105 -5.00 -9.64 5.49
CA GLN A 105 -5.43 -8.27 5.19
C GLN A 105 -4.25 -7.29 5.28
N LEU A 106 -3.33 -7.50 6.22
CA LEU A 106 -2.13 -6.68 6.36
C LEU A 106 -1.14 -6.93 5.20
N GLN A 107 -0.98 -8.18 4.75
CA GLN A 107 -0.21 -8.47 3.52
C GLN A 107 -0.78 -7.74 2.29
N VAL A 108 -2.11 -7.74 2.14
CA VAL A 108 -2.78 -6.96 1.08
C VAL A 108 -2.44 -5.47 1.22
N ARG A 109 -2.51 -4.91 2.43
CA ARG A 109 -2.18 -3.50 2.67
C ARG A 109 -0.72 -3.17 2.38
N MET A 110 0.22 -4.04 2.74
CA MET A 110 1.64 -3.82 2.43
C MET A 110 1.89 -3.88 0.92
N ALA A 111 1.29 -4.83 0.19
CA ALA A 111 1.40 -4.89 -1.26
C ALA A 111 0.85 -3.63 -1.93
N ASP A 112 -0.30 -3.15 -1.47
CA ASP A 112 -0.94 -1.91 -1.90
C ASP A 112 -0.04 -0.68 -1.66
N LEU A 113 0.52 -0.54 -0.45
CA LEU A 113 1.47 0.53 -0.13
C LEU A 113 2.72 0.48 -1.01
N LEU A 114 3.31 -0.69 -1.23
CA LEU A 114 4.53 -0.86 -2.02
C LEU A 114 4.28 -0.55 -3.50
N THR A 115 3.17 -1.00 -4.07
CA THR A 115 2.75 -0.63 -5.43
C THR A 115 2.60 0.89 -5.57
N HIS A 116 1.92 1.55 -4.62
CA HIS A 116 1.76 3.00 -4.67
C HIS A 116 3.01 3.78 -4.30
N GLY A 117 3.94 3.20 -3.55
CA GLY A 117 5.28 3.74 -3.35
C GLY A 117 6.06 3.84 -4.67
N TRP A 118 5.90 2.86 -5.56
CA TRP A 118 6.43 2.94 -6.92
C TRP A 118 5.76 4.06 -7.73
N ASP A 119 4.43 4.19 -7.66
CA ASP A 119 3.68 5.25 -8.34
C ASP A 119 4.15 6.64 -7.88
N LEU A 120 4.31 6.84 -6.56
CA LEU A 120 4.82 8.08 -5.95
C LEU A 120 6.22 8.41 -6.45
N ALA A 121 7.15 7.45 -6.40
CA ALA A 121 8.53 7.66 -6.82
C ALA A 121 8.63 8.03 -8.31
N ARG A 122 7.88 7.34 -9.18
CA ARG A 122 7.83 7.64 -10.61
C ARG A 122 7.22 9.01 -10.92
N ALA A 123 6.10 9.36 -10.27
CA ALA A 123 5.42 10.64 -10.50
C ALA A 123 6.23 11.85 -9.98
N THR A 124 7.02 11.66 -8.92
CA THR A 124 7.78 12.75 -8.28
C THR A 124 9.23 12.85 -8.76
N GLY A 125 9.76 11.79 -9.37
CA GLY A 125 11.18 11.63 -9.67
C GLY A 125 12.03 11.30 -8.42
N ALA A 126 11.40 10.96 -7.30
CA ALA A 126 12.09 10.57 -6.07
C ALA A 126 12.68 9.15 -6.18
N SER A 127 13.70 8.86 -5.37
CA SER A 127 14.22 7.51 -5.22
C SER A 127 13.22 6.64 -4.44
N PRO A 128 12.80 5.47 -4.94
CA PRO A 128 11.94 4.55 -4.20
C PRO A 128 12.77 3.76 -3.17
N ASP A 129 13.16 4.41 -2.07
CA ASP A 129 13.83 3.75 -0.93
C ASP A 129 12.81 2.94 -0.10
N LEU A 130 12.27 1.88 -0.71
CA LEU A 130 11.29 0.97 -0.13
C LEU A 130 11.98 -0.32 0.34
N PRO A 131 11.53 -0.95 1.46
CA PRO A 131 12.16 -2.16 1.98
C PRO A 131 12.13 -3.31 0.96
N VAL A 132 13.31 -3.71 0.47
CA VAL A 132 13.46 -4.70 -0.61
C VAL A 132 12.90 -6.07 -0.19
N ASP A 133 13.20 -6.51 1.03
CA ASP A 133 12.71 -7.78 1.59
C ASP A 133 11.18 -7.85 1.66
N LEU A 134 10.54 -6.72 2.02
CA LEU A 134 9.07 -6.64 2.07
C LEU A 134 8.46 -6.52 0.67
N THR A 135 9.19 -5.92 -0.27
CA THR A 135 8.81 -5.87 -1.69
C THR A 135 8.82 -7.25 -2.33
N GLU A 136 9.84 -8.06 -2.08
CA GLU A 136 9.90 -9.46 -2.53
C GLU A 136 8.76 -10.30 -1.93
N ASN A 137 8.48 -10.12 -0.64
CA ASN A 137 7.37 -10.79 0.03
C ASN A 137 6.01 -10.40 -0.59
N ALA A 138 5.80 -9.10 -0.82
CA ALA A 138 4.59 -8.59 -1.47
C ALA A 138 4.44 -9.13 -2.90
N LEU A 139 5.51 -9.16 -3.69
CA LEU A 139 5.51 -9.75 -5.02
C LEU A 139 5.09 -11.23 -4.97
N GLY A 140 5.70 -12.03 -4.10
CA GLY A 140 5.34 -13.43 -3.92
C GLY A 140 3.90 -13.64 -3.42
N PHE A 141 3.38 -12.71 -2.62
CA PHE A 141 1.99 -12.72 -2.16
C PHE A 141 1.01 -12.41 -3.29
N VAL A 142 1.27 -11.34 -4.07
CA VAL A 142 0.46 -10.95 -5.23
C VAL A 142 0.43 -12.05 -6.29
N GLN A 143 1.57 -12.72 -6.55
CA GLN A 143 1.63 -13.87 -7.46
C GLN A 143 0.68 -15.00 -7.05
N LYS A 144 0.62 -15.32 -5.75
CA LYS A 144 -0.29 -16.36 -5.23
C LYS A 144 -1.77 -15.96 -5.35
N LEU A 145 -2.06 -14.66 -5.29
CA LEU A 145 -3.43 -14.13 -5.38
C LEU A 145 -3.79 -13.58 -6.76
N ALA A 146 -2.93 -13.77 -7.78
CA ALA A 146 -3.10 -13.16 -9.09
C ALA A 146 -4.50 -13.39 -9.70
N GLY A 147 -5.06 -14.59 -9.55
CA GLY A 147 -6.42 -14.87 -10.02
C GLY A 147 -7.51 -14.08 -9.28
N ALA A 148 -7.38 -13.88 -7.96
CA ALA A 148 -8.32 -13.06 -7.19
C ALA A 148 -8.17 -11.56 -7.54
N PHE A 149 -6.94 -11.11 -7.74
CA PHE A 149 -6.63 -9.73 -8.10
C PHE A 149 -7.15 -9.40 -9.50
N ALA A 150 -6.92 -10.27 -10.48
CA ALA A 150 -7.44 -10.11 -11.84
C ALA A 150 -8.97 -10.01 -11.89
N ARG A 151 -9.69 -10.76 -11.04
CA ARG A 151 -11.16 -10.71 -10.97
C ARG A 151 -11.71 -9.50 -10.22
N SER A 152 -10.88 -8.80 -9.45
CA SER A 152 -11.35 -7.69 -8.62
C SER A 152 -11.67 -6.42 -9.40
N GLY A 153 -11.10 -6.27 -10.61
CA GLY A 153 -11.17 -5.03 -11.39
C GLY A 153 -10.40 -3.86 -10.78
N LYS A 154 -9.70 -4.05 -9.65
CA LYS A 154 -8.94 -3.01 -8.94
C LYS A 154 -7.51 -2.82 -9.45
N PHE A 155 -7.05 -3.68 -10.35
CA PHE A 155 -5.71 -3.66 -10.91
C PHE A 155 -5.79 -3.65 -12.43
N GLY A 156 -4.83 -2.97 -13.08
CA GLY A 156 -4.66 -3.05 -14.52
C GLY A 156 -4.21 -4.44 -14.96
N ALA A 157 -4.29 -4.71 -16.27
CA ALA A 157 -3.78 -5.95 -16.84
C ALA A 157 -2.25 -6.05 -16.62
N PRO A 158 -1.71 -7.19 -16.16
CA PRO A 158 -0.28 -7.36 -15.95
C PRO A 158 0.54 -6.99 -17.20
N GLN A 159 1.63 -6.25 -17.01
CA GLN A 159 2.56 -5.83 -18.05
C GLN A 159 3.78 -6.75 -18.12
N THR A 160 4.43 -6.78 -19.27
CA THR A 160 5.71 -7.49 -19.46
C THR A 160 6.83 -6.72 -18.77
N VAL A 161 7.71 -7.45 -18.09
CA VAL A 161 8.91 -6.93 -17.42
C VAL A 161 10.00 -7.99 -17.48
N ALA A 162 11.28 -7.58 -17.47
CA ALA A 162 12.39 -8.52 -17.43
C ALA A 162 12.34 -9.38 -16.15
N GLU A 163 12.70 -10.65 -16.25
CA GLU A 163 12.63 -11.60 -15.12
C GLU A 163 13.58 -11.22 -13.98
N ASP A 164 14.69 -10.56 -14.30
CA ASP A 164 15.73 -10.07 -13.39
C ASP A 164 15.54 -8.60 -12.99
N ALA A 165 14.44 -7.96 -13.41
CA ALA A 165 14.11 -6.61 -12.97
C ALA A 165 13.94 -6.55 -11.44
N PRO A 166 14.19 -5.37 -10.82
CA PRO A 166 13.94 -5.17 -9.39
C PRO A 166 12.55 -5.63 -8.97
N ALA A 167 12.44 -6.20 -7.76
CA ALA A 167 11.17 -6.74 -7.25
C ALA A 167 10.04 -5.69 -7.27
N LEU A 168 10.37 -4.42 -7.05
CA LEU A 168 9.42 -3.31 -7.07
C LEU A 168 8.84 -3.08 -8.48
N ASP A 169 9.68 -3.06 -9.51
CA ASP A 169 9.22 -2.95 -10.91
C ASP A 169 8.38 -4.17 -11.30
N ARG A 170 8.79 -5.37 -10.87
CA ARG A 170 7.99 -6.58 -11.12
C ARG A 170 6.63 -6.54 -10.42
N LEU A 171 6.55 -6.01 -9.21
CA LEU A 171 5.30 -5.80 -8.47
C LEU A 171 4.41 -4.77 -9.19
N ALA A 172 4.99 -3.65 -9.64
CA ALA A 172 4.29 -2.62 -10.41
C ALA A 172 3.75 -3.18 -11.73
N ALA A 173 4.57 -3.90 -12.50
CA ALA A 173 4.16 -4.54 -13.75
C ALA A 173 3.01 -5.54 -13.55
N MET A 174 3.07 -6.36 -12.51
CA MET A 174 2.00 -7.31 -12.17
C MET A 174 0.66 -6.64 -11.81
N THR A 175 0.71 -5.38 -11.36
CA THR A 175 -0.47 -4.58 -11.01
C THR A 175 -0.87 -3.59 -12.12
N GLY A 176 -0.29 -3.76 -13.31
CA GLY A 176 -0.67 -3.09 -14.54
C GLY A 176 0.09 -1.83 -14.90
N ARG A 177 1.17 -1.50 -14.17
CA ARG A 177 2.02 -0.35 -14.49
C ARG A 177 2.99 -0.70 -15.61
N VAL A 178 3.22 0.26 -16.52
CA VAL A 178 4.30 0.17 -17.50
C VAL A 178 5.59 0.64 -16.83
N VAL A 179 6.61 -0.21 -16.80
CA VAL A 179 7.86 -0.01 -16.04
C VAL A 179 9.02 0.51 -16.87
#